data_AF-A0A4R4P930-F1
#
_entry.id   AF-A0A4R4P930-F1
#
_cell.length_a   1.000
_cell.length_b   1.000
_cell.length_c   1.000
_cell.angle_alpha   90.00
_cell.angle_beta   90.00
_cell.angle_gamma   90.00
#
_symmetry.space_group_name_H-M   'P 1'
#
loop_
_entity.id
_entity.type
_entity.pdbx_description
1 polymer ?
#
loop_
_entity_poly.entity_id
_entity_poly.type
_entity_poly.pdbx_seq_one_letter_code
_entity_poly.pdbx_strand_id
1 'polypeptide(L)'
;MSFDALVARLAEAGRAAFAEARERNPGESFYSFALFTDPFAAYILPTCSSEEGLRRVAERYVGEFGGTVEEQAEGLRWSPVDSPYHMLGEEHFAGVLDVLNDRGDPWQRDDDGLDAEIDGRFEAAFRALALLDEEGVFGRDAERERVVVNILQGDQDEESVLENARRLNPPAALTVLERDLGEWVAGAG
;
A
#
# COMPACT_ATOMS: atom_id res chain seq x y z
N MET A 1 -6.27 7.86 -23.51
CA MET A 1 -5.48 8.96 -22.89
C MET A 1 -4.28 8.33 -22.21
N SER A 2 -3.10 8.98 -22.21
CA SER A 2 -1.96 8.46 -21.44
C SER A 2 -2.27 8.45 -19.93
N PHE A 3 -1.59 7.59 -19.18
CA PHE A 3 -1.62 7.54 -17.72
C PHE A 3 -0.45 8.29 -17.07
N ASP A 4 0.43 8.93 -17.85
CA ASP A 4 1.63 9.59 -17.31
C ASP A 4 1.32 10.74 -16.34
N ALA A 5 0.22 11.45 -16.54
CA ALA A 5 -0.24 12.48 -15.59
C ALA A 5 -0.63 11.85 -14.24
N LEU A 6 -1.26 10.67 -14.27
CA LEU A 6 -1.62 9.94 -13.05
C LEU A 6 -0.37 9.43 -12.34
N VAL A 7 0.59 8.88 -13.08
CA VAL A 7 1.90 8.45 -12.53
C VAL A 7 2.59 9.60 -11.81
N ALA A 8 2.70 10.76 -12.46
CA ALA A 8 3.38 11.93 -11.89
C ALA A 8 2.70 12.41 -10.60
N ARG A 9 1.36 12.46 -10.59
CA ARG A 9 0.60 12.90 -9.41
C ARG A 9 0.65 11.89 -8.27
N LEU A 10 0.59 10.59 -8.56
CA LEU A 10 0.74 9.55 -7.56
C LEU A 10 2.13 9.56 -6.92
N ALA A 11 3.19 9.75 -7.72
CA ALA A 11 4.53 9.86 -7.19
C ALA A 11 4.69 11.14 -6.33
N GLU A 12 4.21 12.29 -6.81
CA GLU A 12 4.21 13.53 -6.03
C GLU A 12 3.50 13.37 -4.67
N ALA A 13 2.26 12.87 -4.70
CA ALA A 13 1.43 12.70 -3.51
C ALA A 13 1.99 11.63 -2.56
N GLY A 14 2.42 10.49 -3.09
CA GLY A 14 3.00 9.41 -2.29
C GLY A 14 4.29 9.82 -1.57
N ARG A 15 5.15 10.60 -2.24
CA ARG A 15 6.37 11.17 -1.62
C ARG A 15 6.02 12.09 -0.46
N ALA A 16 5.06 12.99 -0.67
CA ALA A 16 4.62 13.94 0.35
C ALA A 16 3.99 13.22 1.55
N ALA A 17 3.09 12.26 1.30
CA ALA A 17 2.44 11.49 2.35
C ALA A 17 3.42 10.67 3.18
N PHE A 18 4.39 9.98 2.56
CA PHE A 18 5.36 9.20 3.32
C PHE A 18 6.37 10.09 4.07
N ALA A 19 6.76 11.23 3.49
CA ALA A 19 7.57 12.22 4.20
C ALA A 19 6.84 12.74 5.44
N GLU A 20 5.56 13.12 5.31
CA GLU A 20 4.74 13.57 6.43
C GLU A 20 4.63 12.49 7.51
N ALA A 21 4.38 11.23 7.13
CA ALA A 21 4.28 10.12 8.07
C ALA A 21 5.57 9.97 8.91
N ARG A 22 6.73 10.09 8.27
CA ARG A 22 8.04 10.04 8.95
C ARG A 22 8.31 11.27 9.82
N GLU A 23 7.94 12.46 9.35
CA GLU A 23 8.11 13.72 10.07
C GLU A 23 7.25 13.80 11.34
N ARG A 24 6.01 13.30 11.26
CA ARG A 24 5.07 13.28 12.40
C ARG A 24 5.40 12.22 13.43
N ASN A 25 6.12 11.17 13.04
CA ASN A 25 6.44 10.03 13.90
C ASN A 25 7.96 9.80 13.96
N PRO A 26 8.74 10.80 14.41
CA PRO A 26 10.19 10.68 14.47
C PRO A 26 10.59 9.59 15.46
N GLY A 27 11.36 8.61 14.98
CA GLY A 27 11.82 7.48 15.79
C GLY A 27 11.03 6.19 15.59
N GLU A 28 10.01 6.20 14.73
CA GLU A 28 9.32 4.96 14.35
C GLU A 28 9.98 4.25 13.17
N SER A 29 9.87 2.93 13.18
CA SER A 29 10.40 2.03 12.16
C SER A 29 9.29 1.60 11.21
N PHE A 30 9.12 2.35 10.12
CA PHE A 30 8.15 2.00 9.07
C PHE A 30 8.59 0.72 8.35
N TYR A 31 7.67 -0.24 8.22
CA TYR A 31 7.88 -1.50 7.51
C TYR A 31 6.98 -1.65 6.28
N SER A 32 6.03 -0.73 6.05
CA SER A 32 5.14 -0.78 4.91
C SER A 32 4.75 0.61 4.42
N PHE A 33 4.67 0.77 3.10
CA PHE A 33 3.96 1.86 2.44
C PHE A 33 3.17 1.28 1.26
N ALA A 34 1.93 1.69 1.09
CA ALA A 34 1.11 1.23 -0.01
C ALA A 34 0.16 2.31 -0.53
N LEU A 35 -0.26 2.11 -1.78
CA LEU A 35 -1.42 2.78 -2.33
C LEU A 35 -2.65 1.90 -2.06
N PHE A 36 -3.62 2.43 -1.34
CA PHE A 36 -4.88 1.78 -1.00
C PHE A 36 -5.98 2.21 -1.96
N THR A 37 -6.77 1.24 -2.43
CA THR A 37 -7.81 1.46 -3.44
C THR A 37 -8.91 0.40 -3.42
N ASP A 38 -9.90 0.54 -4.29
CA ASP A 38 -10.92 -0.47 -4.57
C ASP A 38 -10.56 -1.31 -5.82
N PRO A 39 -11.36 -2.33 -6.20
CA PRO A 39 -11.14 -3.13 -7.41
C PRO A 39 -11.08 -2.35 -8.72
N PHE A 40 -11.54 -1.09 -8.76
CA PHE A 40 -11.66 -0.28 -9.97
C PHE A 40 -10.64 0.86 -10.05
N ALA A 41 -9.76 0.95 -9.04
CA ALA A 41 -8.91 2.12 -8.86
C ALA A 41 -9.71 3.44 -8.91
N ALA A 42 -10.91 3.46 -8.33
CA ALA A 42 -11.80 4.64 -8.38
C ALA A 42 -11.30 5.80 -7.51
N TYR A 43 -10.58 5.46 -6.44
CA TYR A 43 -9.78 6.38 -5.62
C TYR A 43 -8.44 5.72 -5.33
N ILE A 44 -7.39 6.50 -5.11
CA ILE A 44 -6.09 5.95 -4.74
C ILE A 44 -5.55 6.83 -3.62
N LEU A 45 -5.28 6.24 -2.45
CA LEU A 45 -4.91 6.95 -1.23
C LEU A 45 -3.68 6.30 -0.57
N PRO A 46 -2.93 7.01 0.28
CA PRO A 46 -1.76 6.44 0.94
C PRO A 46 -2.16 5.59 2.15
N THR A 47 -1.38 4.58 2.44
CA THR A 47 -1.38 3.89 3.74
C THR A 47 0.03 3.47 4.07
N CYS A 48 0.37 3.42 5.35
CA CYS A 48 1.69 2.94 5.79
C CYS A 48 1.58 2.31 7.18
N SER A 49 2.60 1.56 7.58
CA SER A 49 2.64 0.91 8.90
C SER A 49 4.04 0.93 9.49
N SER A 50 4.12 1.06 10.81
CA SER A 50 5.35 1.00 11.59
C SER A 50 5.26 -0.04 12.70
N GLU A 51 6.41 -0.51 13.18
CA GLU A 51 6.46 -1.50 14.26
C GLU A 51 5.87 -0.96 15.57
N GLU A 52 6.08 0.33 15.85
CA GLU A 52 5.54 1.02 17.02
C GLU A 52 4.03 1.25 16.89
N GLY A 53 3.57 1.62 15.69
CA GLY A 53 2.16 1.75 15.38
C GLY A 53 1.41 0.44 15.54
N LEU A 54 1.94 -0.64 14.97
CA LEU A 54 1.38 -1.99 15.08
C LEU A 54 1.24 -2.41 16.55
N ARG A 55 2.29 -2.23 17.35
CA ARG A 55 2.26 -2.59 18.78
C ARG A 55 1.18 -1.83 19.54
N ARG A 56 1.01 -0.53 19.30
CA ARG A 56 -0.03 0.28 19.96
C ARG A 56 -1.44 -0.21 19.62
N VAL A 57 -1.69 -0.56 18.35
CA VAL A 57 -2.99 -1.09 17.95
C VAL A 57 -3.21 -2.48 18.54
N ALA A 58 -2.19 -3.34 18.53
CA ALA A 58 -2.26 -4.66 19.15
C ALA A 58 -2.54 -4.60 20.66
N GLU A 59 -1.88 -3.70 21.41
CA GLU A 59 -2.17 -3.45 22.84
C GLU A 59 -3.62 -3.02 23.08
N ARG A 60 -4.17 -2.17 22.20
CA ARG A 60 -5.58 -1.79 22.24
C ARG A 60 -6.49 -2.99 21.98
N TYR A 61 -6.17 -3.82 21.00
CA TYR A 61 -6.97 -4.99 20.63
C TYR A 61 -6.96 -6.05 21.73
N VAL A 62 -5.86 -6.21 22.46
CA VAL A 62 -5.84 -7.05 23.68
C VAL A 62 -6.87 -6.57 24.70
N GLY A 63 -7.00 -5.24 24.88
CA GLY A 63 -7.99 -4.67 25.77
C GLY A 63 -9.45 -4.88 25.33
N GLU A 64 -9.70 -4.92 24.03
CA GLU A 64 -11.05 -5.04 23.45
C GLU A 64 -11.48 -6.51 23.21
N PHE A 65 -10.55 -7.36 22.78
CA PHE A 65 -10.82 -8.72 22.30
C PHE A 65 -10.06 -9.82 23.07
N GLY A 66 -9.12 -9.46 23.93
CA GLY A 66 -8.27 -10.41 24.67
C GLY A 66 -7.09 -10.96 23.85
N GLY A 67 -6.47 -12.03 24.35
CA GLY A 67 -5.25 -12.60 23.77
C GLY A 67 -3.97 -11.90 24.23
N THR A 68 -2.89 -12.11 23.49
CA THR A 68 -1.58 -11.47 23.69
C THR A 68 -1.33 -10.37 22.66
N VAL A 69 -0.37 -9.47 22.94
CA VAL A 69 0.00 -8.40 22.00
C VAL A 69 0.60 -9.01 20.72
N GLU A 70 1.34 -10.09 20.86
CA GLU A 70 1.98 -10.81 19.76
C GLU A 70 0.94 -11.42 18.82
N GLU A 71 -0.06 -12.15 19.34
CA GLU A 71 -1.15 -12.74 18.55
C GLU A 71 -1.95 -11.67 17.80
N GLN A 72 -2.26 -10.55 18.46
CA GLN A 72 -2.95 -9.43 17.81
C GLN A 72 -2.07 -8.78 16.74
N ALA A 73 -0.79 -8.54 17.03
CA ALA A 73 0.12 -7.93 16.08
C ALA A 73 0.32 -8.79 14.82
N GLU A 74 0.38 -10.12 14.94
CA GLU A 74 0.47 -11.04 13.79
C GLU A 74 -0.73 -10.90 12.84
N GLY A 75 -1.96 -10.91 13.38
CA GLY A 75 -3.18 -10.76 12.56
C GLY A 75 -3.36 -9.36 11.96
N LEU A 76 -2.81 -8.32 12.58
CA LEU A 76 -2.99 -6.93 12.15
C LEU A 76 -1.88 -6.41 11.24
N ARG A 77 -0.73 -7.09 11.19
CA ARG A 77 0.52 -6.57 10.58
C ARG A 77 0.35 -6.08 9.14
N TRP A 78 -0.43 -6.80 8.34
CA TRP A 78 -0.63 -6.50 6.93
C TRP A 78 -2.01 -5.91 6.61
N SER A 79 -2.82 -5.63 7.64
CA SER A 79 -4.09 -4.95 7.47
C SER A 79 -3.87 -3.44 7.26
N PRO A 80 -4.23 -2.88 6.09
CA PRO A 80 -4.07 -1.45 5.86
C PRO A 80 -4.98 -0.62 6.76
N VAL A 81 -6.22 -1.09 7.00
CA VAL A 81 -7.25 -0.35 7.75
C VAL A 81 -7.03 -0.36 9.27
N ASP A 82 -6.32 -1.36 9.78
CA ASP A 82 -5.96 -1.42 11.20
C ASP A 82 -4.69 -0.61 11.52
N SER A 83 -3.94 -0.18 10.52
CA SER A 83 -2.82 0.72 10.74
C SER A 83 -3.30 2.05 11.33
N PRO A 84 -2.62 2.58 12.37
CA PRO A 84 -2.94 3.91 12.89
C PRO A 84 -2.62 5.05 11.89
N TYR A 85 -1.96 4.72 10.78
CA TYR A 85 -1.58 5.66 9.71
C TYR A 85 -2.30 5.41 8.40
N HIS A 86 -3.36 4.62 8.43
CA HIS A 86 -4.25 4.50 7.28
C HIS A 86 -4.73 5.88 6.84
N MET A 87 -4.57 6.20 5.54
CA MET A 87 -4.93 7.50 4.94
C MET A 87 -4.17 8.71 5.50
N LEU A 88 -3.09 8.53 6.27
CA LEU A 88 -2.23 9.65 6.67
C LEU A 88 -1.58 10.30 5.44
N GLY A 89 -1.82 11.60 5.24
CA GLY A 89 -1.34 12.34 4.08
C GLY A 89 -2.28 12.27 2.86
N GLU A 90 -3.53 11.83 3.03
CA GLU A 90 -4.53 11.79 1.95
C GLU A 90 -4.79 13.16 1.30
N GLU A 91 -4.56 14.26 2.02
CA GLU A 91 -4.70 15.62 1.48
C GLU A 91 -3.80 15.87 0.27
N HIS A 92 -2.64 15.20 0.19
CA HIS A 92 -1.72 15.31 -0.95
C HIS A 92 -2.28 14.65 -2.22
N PHE A 93 -3.31 13.80 -2.09
CA PHE A 93 -3.93 13.05 -3.18
C PHE A 93 -5.11 13.76 -3.84
N ALA A 94 -5.47 14.98 -3.42
CA ALA A 94 -6.54 15.75 -4.07
C ALA A 94 -6.33 15.88 -5.59
N GLY A 95 -5.10 16.18 -6.02
CA GLY A 95 -4.75 16.28 -7.44
C GLY A 95 -4.67 14.94 -8.19
N VAL A 96 -4.66 13.81 -7.49
CA VAL A 96 -4.81 12.46 -8.07
C VAL A 96 -6.28 12.20 -8.38
N LEU A 97 -7.17 12.54 -7.45
CA LEU A 97 -8.61 12.41 -7.62
C LEU A 97 -9.11 13.27 -8.80
N ASP A 98 -8.59 14.49 -8.96
CA ASP A 98 -8.89 15.33 -10.13
C ASP A 98 -8.52 14.63 -11.44
N VAL A 99 -7.32 14.03 -11.52
CA VAL A 99 -6.87 13.30 -12.71
C VAL A 99 -7.73 12.07 -12.98
N LEU A 100 -8.17 11.35 -11.95
CA LEU A 100 -9.08 10.21 -12.11
C LEU A 100 -10.46 10.66 -12.62
N ASN A 101 -11.00 11.76 -12.10
CA ASN A 101 -12.30 12.32 -12.49
C ASN A 101 -12.30 12.88 -13.92
N ASP A 102 -11.22 13.54 -14.34
CA ASP A 102 -11.09 14.11 -15.69
C ASP A 102 -11.08 13.04 -16.80
N ARG A 103 -10.83 11.78 -16.43
CA ARG A 103 -10.92 10.64 -17.37
C ARG A 103 -12.35 10.20 -17.62
N GLY A 104 -13.32 10.78 -16.90
CA GLY A 104 -14.74 10.45 -17.04
C GLY A 104 -15.11 9.14 -16.36
N ASP A 105 -16.42 8.94 -16.24
CA ASP A 105 -17.03 7.78 -15.58
C ASP A 105 -16.66 6.48 -16.31
N PRO A 106 -15.92 5.55 -15.66
CA PRO A 106 -15.55 4.27 -16.26
C PRO A 106 -16.75 3.41 -16.63
N TRP A 107 -17.89 3.57 -15.96
CA TRP A 107 -19.12 2.82 -16.24
C TRP A 107 -19.83 3.25 -17.53
N GLN A 108 -19.36 4.31 -18.18
CA GLN A 108 -19.87 4.75 -19.50
C GLN A 108 -19.10 4.13 -20.67
N ARG A 109 -18.05 3.35 -20.39
CA ARG A 109 -17.26 2.63 -21.39
C ARG A 109 -17.91 1.28 -21.70
N ASP A 110 -17.55 0.70 -22.83
CA ASP A 110 -17.78 -0.72 -23.09
C ASP A 110 -16.85 -1.57 -22.21
N ASP A 111 -17.11 -2.88 -22.11
CA ASP A 111 -16.37 -3.78 -21.22
C ASP A 111 -14.85 -3.73 -21.49
N ASP A 112 -14.43 -3.82 -22.75
CA ASP A 112 -13.02 -3.71 -23.14
C ASP A 112 -12.41 -2.35 -22.74
N GLY A 113 -13.18 -1.27 -22.87
CA GLY A 113 -12.75 0.07 -22.48
C GLY A 113 -12.67 0.26 -20.97
N LEU A 114 -13.56 -0.40 -20.21
CA LEU A 114 -13.54 -0.42 -18.75
C LEU A 114 -12.29 -1.15 -18.24
N ASP A 115 -12.03 -2.35 -18.74
CA ASP A 115 -10.87 -3.17 -18.35
C ASP A 115 -9.56 -2.43 -18.67
N ALA A 116 -9.43 -1.88 -19.88
CA ALA A 116 -8.26 -1.10 -20.27
C ALA A 116 -8.03 0.16 -19.42
N GLU A 117 -9.12 0.78 -18.92
CA GLU A 117 -9.03 1.92 -18.02
C GLU A 117 -8.58 1.49 -16.62
N ILE A 118 -9.12 0.39 -16.07
CA ILE A 118 -8.75 -0.16 -14.77
C ILE A 118 -7.28 -0.60 -14.78
N ASP A 119 -6.88 -1.40 -15.77
CA ASP A 119 -5.50 -1.86 -15.94
C ASP A 119 -4.52 -0.70 -15.99
N GLY A 120 -4.87 0.34 -16.75
CA GLY A 120 -4.03 1.52 -16.88
C GLY A 120 -3.90 2.32 -15.59
N ARG A 121 -4.92 2.34 -14.72
CA ARG A 121 -4.84 2.97 -13.39
C ARG A 121 -3.93 2.20 -12.45
N PHE A 122 -4.05 0.87 -12.41
CA PHE A 122 -3.13 0.03 -11.63
C PHE A 122 -1.71 0.13 -12.15
N GLU A 123 -1.51 0.10 -13.45
CA GLU A 123 -0.19 0.27 -14.06
C GLU A 123 0.42 1.64 -13.71
N ALA A 124 -0.39 2.70 -13.65
CA ALA A 124 0.08 4.00 -13.21
C ALA A 124 0.55 3.99 -11.75
N ALA A 125 -0.18 3.30 -10.87
CA ALA A 125 0.18 3.15 -9.47
C ALA A 125 1.48 2.35 -9.30
N PHE A 126 1.66 1.24 -10.02
CA PHE A 126 2.91 0.48 -10.01
C PHE A 126 4.10 1.32 -10.48
N ARG A 127 3.94 2.04 -11.60
CA ARG A 127 4.98 2.93 -12.12
C ARG A 127 5.33 4.05 -11.14
N ALA A 128 4.33 4.63 -10.47
CA ALA A 128 4.56 5.68 -9.47
C ALA A 128 5.35 5.15 -8.26
N LEU A 129 4.98 3.98 -7.73
CA LEU A 129 5.68 3.36 -6.62
C LEU A 129 7.12 2.96 -6.99
N ALA A 130 7.34 2.43 -8.20
CA ALA A 130 8.67 2.13 -8.70
C ALA A 130 9.54 3.40 -8.82
N LEU A 131 8.99 4.51 -9.31
CA LEU A 131 9.71 5.79 -9.36
C LEU A 131 10.10 6.29 -7.97
N LEU A 132 9.21 6.18 -6.98
CA LEU A 132 9.52 6.54 -5.59
C LEU A 132 10.65 5.69 -5.01
N ASP A 133 10.67 4.40 -5.36
CA ASP A 133 11.73 3.51 -4.94
C ASP A 133 13.09 3.90 -5.56
N GLU A 134 13.11 4.15 -6.88
CA GLU A 134 14.30 4.61 -7.60
C GLU A 134 14.87 5.94 -7.04
N GLU A 135 13.99 6.83 -6.57
CA GLU A 135 14.37 8.08 -5.90
C GLU A 135 14.89 7.88 -4.47
N GLY A 136 14.72 6.69 -3.90
CA GLY A 136 15.15 6.34 -2.54
C GLY A 136 14.18 6.83 -1.45
N VAL A 137 12.90 7.03 -1.79
CA VAL A 137 11.87 7.48 -0.83
C VAL A 137 11.67 6.49 0.31
N PHE A 138 11.77 5.19 0.01
CA PHE A 138 11.63 4.09 0.98
C PHE A 138 12.95 3.72 1.66
N GLY A 139 13.97 4.58 1.55
CA GLY A 139 15.32 4.34 2.07
C GLY A 139 16.27 3.80 1.02
N ARG A 140 17.50 3.46 1.47
CA ARG A 140 18.52 2.81 0.64
C ARG A 140 19.09 1.60 1.37
N ASP A 141 19.63 0.65 0.60
CA ASP A 141 20.28 -0.55 1.12
C ASP A 141 19.41 -1.24 2.20
N ALA A 142 19.95 -1.45 3.40
CA ALA A 142 19.27 -2.12 4.50
C ALA A 142 18.02 -1.39 5.03
N GLU A 143 17.86 -0.07 4.79
CA GLU A 143 16.61 0.63 5.13
C GLU A 143 15.51 0.24 4.13
N ARG A 144 15.86 0.20 2.84
CA ARG A 144 14.92 -0.18 1.77
C ARG A 144 14.45 -1.63 1.90
N GLU A 145 15.34 -2.52 2.31
CA GLU A 145 15.03 -3.95 2.54
C GLU A 145 14.03 -4.18 3.68
N ARG A 146 13.70 -3.16 4.49
CA ARG A 146 12.72 -3.27 5.58
C ARG A 146 11.32 -2.79 5.22
N VAL A 147 11.19 -2.00 4.15
CA VAL A 147 9.91 -1.41 3.76
C VAL A 147 9.30 -2.25 2.66
N VAL A 148 8.14 -2.84 2.90
CA VAL A 148 7.33 -3.47 1.85
C VAL A 148 6.50 -2.39 1.16
N VAL A 149 6.65 -2.29 -0.16
CA VAL A 149 5.89 -1.37 -1.00
C VAL A 149 4.77 -2.14 -1.72
N ASN A 150 3.52 -1.70 -1.65
CA ASN A 150 2.43 -2.47 -2.24
C ASN A 150 1.28 -1.60 -2.83
N ILE A 151 0.36 -2.25 -3.54
CA ILE A 151 -0.97 -1.73 -3.84
C ILE A 151 -1.95 -2.66 -3.13
N LEU A 152 -2.75 -2.09 -2.24
CA LEU A 152 -3.65 -2.84 -1.35
C LEU A 152 -5.12 -2.48 -1.61
N GLN A 153 -6.01 -3.45 -1.39
CA GLN A 153 -7.46 -3.26 -1.45
C GLN A 153 -8.12 -3.85 -0.20
N GLY A 154 -9.37 -3.44 0.07
CA GLY A 154 -10.09 -3.88 1.27
C GLY A 154 -10.37 -5.39 1.32
N ASP A 155 -10.79 -5.98 0.19
CA ASP A 155 -11.12 -7.40 0.07
C ASP A 155 -10.14 -8.14 -0.86
N GLN A 156 -8.84 -7.88 -0.72
CA GLN A 156 -7.80 -8.48 -1.53
C GLN A 156 -7.38 -9.84 -0.97
N ASP A 157 -7.25 -10.85 -1.83
CA ASP A 157 -6.68 -12.15 -1.43
C ASP A 157 -5.15 -12.08 -1.27
N GLU A 158 -4.60 -13.00 -0.48
CA GLU A 158 -3.17 -13.05 -0.15
C GLU A 158 -2.27 -13.27 -1.39
N GLU A 159 -2.73 -14.03 -2.37
CA GLU A 159 -1.97 -14.30 -3.61
C GLU A 159 -1.79 -13.00 -4.40
N SER A 160 -2.88 -12.25 -4.60
CA SER A 160 -2.86 -10.93 -5.23
C SER A 160 -1.96 -9.93 -4.48
N VAL A 161 -1.98 -9.93 -3.13
CA VAL A 161 -1.09 -9.09 -2.32
C VAL A 161 0.38 -9.43 -2.56
N LEU A 162 0.71 -10.72 -2.63
CA LEU A 162 2.08 -11.21 -2.87
C LEU A 162 2.54 -10.94 -4.30
N GLU A 163 1.68 -11.09 -5.30
CA GLU A 163 1.99 -10.78 -6.70
C GLU A 163 2.32 -9.29 -6.88
N ASN A 164 1.50 -8.40 -6.31
CA ASN A 164 1.76 -6.97 -6.32
C ASN A 164 3.10 -6.64 -5.63
N ALA A 165 3.35 -7.22 -4.46
CA ALA A 165 4.59 -6.99 -3.72
C ALA A 165 5.83 -7.47 -4.50
N ARG A 166 5.77 -8.63 -5.15
CA ARG A 166 6.88 -9.18 -5.96
C ARG A 166 7.27 -8.28 -7.12
N ARG A 167 6.32 -7.54 -7.66
CA ARG A 167 6.56 -6.57 -8.74
C ARG A 167 7.32 -5.33 -8.27
N LEU A 168 7.19 -4.96 -7.00
CA LEU A 168 7.63 -3.66 -6.46
C LEU A 168 8.86 -3.73 -5.56
N ASN A 169 9.24 -4.91 -5.07
CA ASN A 169 10.20 -5.02 -3.97
C ASN A 169 11.41 -5.90 -4.31
N PRO A 170 12.58 -5.59 -3.73
CA PRO A 170 13.70 -6.52 -3.73
C PRO A 170 13.33 -7.79 -2.92
N PRO A 171 13.91 -8.97 -3.25
CA PRO A 171 13.60 -10.22 -2.55
C PRO A 171 13.75 -10.18 -1.03
N ALA A 172 14.71 -9.39 -0.53
CA ALA A 172 14.94 -9.23 0.92
C ALA A 172 13.73 -8.61 1.65
N ALA A 173 13.06 -7.62 1.05
CA ALA A 173 11.88 -6.99 1.65
C ALA A 173 10.66 -7.93 1.68
N LEU A 174 10.60 -8.91 0.77
CA LEU A 174 9.50 -9.86 0.69
C LEU A 174 9.56 -10.97 1.74
N THR A 175 10.73 -11.22 2.34
CA THR A 175 10.94 -12.39 3.21
C THR A 175 9.94 -12.46 4.37
N VAL A 176 9.64 -11.31 5.00
CA VAL A 176 8.69 -11.25 6.11
C VAL A 176 7.25 -11.38 5.61
N LEU A 177 6.90 -10.66 4.53
CA LEU A 177 5.57 -10.72 3.93
C LEU A 177 5.21 -12.14 3.46
N GLU A 178 6.11 -12.82 2.75
CA GLU A 178 5.92 -14.18 2.26
C GLU A 178 5.85 -15.20 3.39
N ARG A 179 6.58 -14.99 4.49
CA ARG A 179 6.42 -15.83 5.68
C ARG A 179 5.03 -15.65 6.30
N ASP A 180 4.60 -14.41 6.46
CA ASP A 180 3.37 -14.08 7.19
C ASP A 180 2.10 -14.42 6.39
N LEU A 181 2.13 -14.30 5.06
CA LEU A 181 0.99 -14.59 4.18
C LEU A 181 1.11 -15.95 3.46
N GLY A 182 2.28 -16.58 3.44
CA GLY A 182 2.53 -17.78 2.64
C GLY A 182 2.15 -19.11 3.30
N GLU A 183 1.72 -19.12 4.57
CA GLU A 183 1.47 -20.37 5.31
C GLU A 183 0.24 -21.18 4.84
N TRP A 184 -0.55 -20.69 3.86
CA TRP A 184 -1.66 -21.45 3.27
C TRP A 184 -1.33 -22.31 2.04
N VAL A 185 -0.08 -22.31 1.54
CA VAL A 185 0.29 -23.11 0.34
C VAL A 185 0.91 -24.48 0.67
N ALA A 186 1.31 -24.74 1.92
CA ALA A 186 2.01 -25.98 2.29
C ALA A 186 1.13 -27.08 2.94
N GLY A 187 -0.20 -26.92 2.94
CA GLY A 187 -1.14 -27.83 3.63
C GLY A 187 -2.05 -28.71 2.76
N ALA A 188 -1.96 -28.60 1.43
CA ALA A 188 -2.79 -29.38 0.50
C ALA A 188 -1.90 -30.25 -0.41
N GLY A 189 -1.46 -31.39 0.11
CA GLY A 189 -0.75 -32.44 -0.61
C GLY A 189 -0.92 -33.80 0.04
#